data_AF-A0A2J6P1U2-F1
#
_entry.id   AF-A0A2J6P1U2-F1
#
_cell.length_a   1.000
_cell.length_b   1.000
_cell.length_c   1.000
_cell.angle_alpha   90.00
_cell.angle_beta   90.00
_cell.angle_gamma   90.00
#
_symmetry.space_group_name_H-M   'P 1'
#
loop_
_entity.id
_entity.type
_entity.pdbx_description
1 polymer ?
#
loop_
_entity_poly.entity_id
_entity_poly.type
_entity_poly.pdbx_seq_one_letter_code
_entity_poly.pdbx_strand_id
1 'polypeptide(L)'
;MNHIKQNLKLDEWRKRKGYTQSAFANKLGISPSTYNFWENNPEMIKPKDAFKIANTLEVSIDEIIFLKDESYFKYVLVEEKEHQTT
;
A
#
# COMPACT_ATOMS: atom_id res chain seq x y z
N MET A 1 3.64 -7.75 -20.91
CA MET A 1 4.26 -6.43 -20.70
C MET A 1 5.29 -6.55 -19.58
N ASN A 2 6.49 -5.98 -19.75
CA ASN A 2 7.41 -5.80 -18.62
C ASN A 2 6.84 -4.73 -17.70
N HIS A 3 6.35 -5.13 -16.53
CA HIS A 3 5.93 -4.19 -15.49
C HIS A 3 7.18 -3.53 -14.92
N ILE A 4 7.49 -2.32 -15.37
CA ILE A 4 8.49 -1.47 -14.71
C ILE A 4 7.91 -1.15 -13.33
N LYS A 5 8.44 -1.79 -12.28
CA LYS A 5 8.06 -1.48 -10.89
C LYS A 5 8.42 -0.03 -10.61
N GLN A 6 7.42 0.82 -10.52
CA GLN A 6 7.60 2.21 -10.11
C GLN A 6 7.86 2.23 -8.61
N ASN A 7 9.05 2.67 -8.19
CA ASN A 7 9.39 2.84 -6.78
C ASN A 7 8.86 4.19 -6.28
N LEU A 8 7.54 4.29 -6.16
CA LEU A 8 6.86 5.50 -5.69
C LEU A 8 6.48 5.35 -4.22
N LYS A 9 6.55 6.45 -3.49
CA LYS A 9 6.02 6.57 -2.14
C LYS A 9 4.49 6.62 -2.16
N LEU A 10 3.87 6.29 -1.02
CA LEU A 10 2.41 6.31 -0.88
C LEU A 10 1.81 7.69 -1.18
N ASP A 11 2.50 8.77 -0.78
CA ASP A 11 2.04 10.13 -1.04
C ASP A 11 2.09 10.50 -2.53
N GLU A 12 3.10 10.02 -3.26
CA GLU A 12 3.22 10.22 -4.70
C GLU A 12 2.08 9.51 -5.46
N TRP A 13 1.77 8.26 -5.08
CA TRP A 13 0.63 7.54 -5.62
C TRP A 13 -0.69 8.27 -5.39
N ARG A 14 -0.93 8.75 -4.16
CA ARG A 14 -2.12 9.55 -3.84
C ARG A 14 -2.19 10.83 -4.68
N LYS A 15 -1.09 11.58 -4.78
CA LYS A 15 -1.01 12.84 -5.54
C LYS A 15 -1.29 12.62 -7.03
N ARG A 16 -0.81 11.53 -7.62
CA ARG A 16 -1.11 11.15 -9.02
C ARG A 16 -2.60 10.93 -9.28
N LYS A 17 -3.36 10.48 -8.28
CA LYS A 17 -4.82 10.38 -8.33
C LYS A 17 -5.55 11.68 -7.96
N GLY A 18 -4.82 12.76 -7.71
CA GLY A 18 -5.39 14.09 -7.44
C GLY A 18 -6.00 14.25 -6.04
N TYR A 19 -5.71 13.34 -5.11
CA TYR A 19 -6.28 13.41 -3.77
C TYR A 19 -5.43 14.25 -2.81
N THR A 20 -6.07 15.00 -1.93
CA THR A 20 -5.45 15.49 -0.68
C THR A 20 -5.42 14.37 0.36
N GLN A 21 -4.60 14.50 1.41
CA GLN A 21 -4.57 13.50 2.50
C GLN A 21 -5.95 13.32 3.13
N SER A 22 -6.66 14.42 3.43
CA SER A 22 -8.00 14.36 4.03
C SER A 22 -9.04 13.72 3.10
N ALA A 23 -9.03 14.07 1.81
CA ALA A 23 -9.96 13.47 0.85
C ALA A 23 -9.73 11.96 0.69
N PHE A 24 -8.47 11.54 0.67
CA PHE A 24 -8.13 10.14 0.56
C PHE A 24 -8.45 9.36 1.84
N ALA A 25 -8.17 9.93 3.01
CA ALA A 25 -8.55 9.36 4.30
C ALA A 25 -10.07 9.16 4.41
N ASN A 26 -10.86 10.15 4.00
CA ASN A 26 -12.32 10.05 3.93
C ASN A 26 -12.76 8.91 2.99
N LYS A 27 -12.13 8.77 1.82
CA LYS A 27 -12.42 7.69 0.88
C LYS A 27 -12.07 6.31 1.45
N LEU A 28 -11.02 6.24 2.27
CA LEU A 28 -10.64 5.04 3.02
C LEU A 28 -11.48 4.83 4.30
N GLY A 29 -12.34 5.77 4.69
CA GLY A 29 -13.12 5.69 5.93
C GLY A 29 -12.25 5.68 7.20
N ILE A 30 -11.13 6.41 7.19
CA ILE A 30 -10.22 6.56 8.33
C ILE A 30 -9.98 8.04 8.64
N SER A 31 -9.36 8.33 9.79
CA SER A 31 -9.03 9.72 10.13
C SER A 31 -7.90 10.28 9.25
N PRO A 32 -7.92 11.58 8.90
CA PRO A 32 -6.79 12.22 8.20
C PRO A 32 -5.45 12.05 8.93
N SER A 33 -5.46 12.08 10.27
CA SER A 33 -4.28 11.86 11.10
C SER A 33 -3.69 10.47 10.93
N THR A 34 -4.55 9.44 10.88
CA THR A 34 -4.15 8.05 10.60
C THR A 34 -3.48 7.93 9.24
N TYR A 35 -4.09 8.52 8.21
CA TYR A 35 -3.53 8.46 6.86
C TYR A 35 -2.22 9.25 6.73
N ASN A 36 -2.13 10.43 7.35
CA ASN A 36 -0.88 11.20 7.41
C ASN A 36 0.24 10.41 8.12
N PHE A 37 -0.08 9.70 9.21
CA PHE A 37 0.88 8.82 9.88
C PHE A 37 1.37 7.71 8.94
N TRP A 38 0.48 7.09 8.16
CA TRP A 38 0.84 6.04 7.19
C TRP A 38 1.73 6.51 6.05
N GLU A 39 1.56 7.73 5.52
CA GLU A 39 2.48 8.25 4.48
C GLU A 39 3.92 8.43 5.00
N ASN A 40 4.07 8.69 6.30
CA ASN A 40 5.37 8.84 6.94
C ASN A 40 5.94 7.52 7.50
N ASN A 41 5.06 6.54 7.79
CA ASN A 41 5.42 5.27 8.44
C ASN A 41 4.72 4.10 7.71
N PRO A 42 5.06 3.84 6.44
CA PRO A 42 4.33 2.87 5.62
C PRO A 42 4.45 1.43 6.14
N GLU A 43 5.50 1.10 6.90
CA GLU A 43 5.63 -0.22 7.56
C GLU A 43 4.58 -0.48 8.63
N MET A 44 3.89 0.56 9.13
CA MET A 44 2.85 0.44 10.15
C MET A 44 1.46 0.13 9.58
N ILE A 45 1.32 0.17 8.25
CA ILE A 45 0.05 -0.15 7.57
C ILE A 45 -0.21 -1.64 7.72
N LYS A 46 -1.41 -2.05 8.12
CA LYS A 46 -1.75 -3.48 8.21
C LYS A 46 -2.12 -4.03 6.83
N PRO A 47 -1.99 -5.35 6.57
CA PRO A 47 -2.31 -5.91 5.25
C PRO A 47 -3.70 -5.57 4.73
N LYS A 48 -4.72 -5.70 5.57
CA LYS A 48 -6.09 -5.31 5.22
C LYS A 48 -6.19 -3.87 4.71
N ASP A 49 -5.46 -2.95 5.34
CA ASP A 49 -5.48 -1.53 4.98
C ASP A 49 -4.66 -1.26 3.72
N ALA A 50 -3.53 -1.95 3.54
CA ALA A 50 -2.75 -1.88 2.31
C ALA A 50 -3.57 -2.34 1.10
N PHE A 51 -4.31 -3.46 1.20
CA PHE A 51 -5.22 -3.89 0.14
C PHE A 51 -6.29 -2.83 -0.15
N LYS A 52 -6.86 -2.20 0.88
CA LYS A 52 -7.83 -1.13 0.70
C LYS A 52 -7.23 0.08 -0.03
N ILE A 53 -5.99 0.45 0.32
CA ILE A 53 -5.25 1.53 -0.33
C ILE A 53 -4.99 1.22 -1.80
N ALA A 54 -4.45 0.03 -2.11
CA ALA A 54 -4.18 -0.41 -3.48
C ALA A 54 -5.44 -0.39 -4.34
N ASN A 55 -6.54 -0.96 -3.83
CA ASN A 55 -7.84 -0.95 -4.51
C ASN A 55 -8.35 0.47 -4.75
N THR A 56 -8.20 1.38 -3.77
CA THR A 56 -8.66 2.78 -3.90
C THR A 56 -7.81 3.58 -4.88
N LEU A 57 -6.53 3.23 -4.99
CA LEU A 57 -5.59 3.81 -5.97
C LEU A 57 -5.64 3.09 -7.32
N GLU A 58 -6.40 2.00 -7.47
CA GLU A 58 -6.46 1.19 -8.69
C GLU A 58 -5.06 0.78 -9.18
N VAL A 59 -4.19 0.40 -8.25
CA VAL A 59 -2.83 -0.08 -8.50
C VAL A 59 -2.67 -1.46 -7.90
N SER A 60 -1.67 -2.20 -8.37
CA SER A 60 -1.37 -3.50 -7.75
C SER A 60 -0.76 -3.29 -6.37
N ILE A 61 -1.06 -4.19 -5.44
CA ILE A 61 -0.56 -4.10 -4.06
C ILE A 61 0.98 -4.10 -4.03
N ASP A 62 1.64 -4.80 -4.95
CA ASP A 62 3.10 -4.85 -5.04
C ASP A 62 3.74 -3.56 -5.57
N GLU A 63 2.94 -2.60 -6.05
CA GLU A 63 3.39 -1.25 -6.43
C GLU A 63 3.37 -0.26 -5.25
N ILE A 64 2.68 -0.60 -4.15
CA ILE A 64 2.60 0.24 -2.95
C ILE A 64 3.26 -0.40 -1.72
N ILE A 65 3.58 -1.70 -1.75
CA ILE A 65 4.26 -2.37 -0.64
C ILE A 65 5.74 -2.00 -0.64
N PHE A 66 6.18 -1.43 0.48
CA PHE A 66 7.59 -1.28 0.83
C PHE A 66 8.03 -2.53 1.59
N LEU A 67 8.57 -3.53 0.86
CA LEU A 67 9.13 -4.73 1.49
C LEU A 67 10.44 -4.37 2.20
N LYS A 68 10.42 -4.35 3.53
CA LYS A 68 11.62 -4.42 4.37
C LYS A 68 11.81 -5.87 4.83
N ASP A 69 13.04 -6.27 5.13
CA ASP A 69 13.35 -7.65 5.54
C ASP A 69 12.59 -8.08 6.81
N GLU A 70 12.26 -7.13 7.68
CA GLU A 70 11.49 -7.36 8.91
C GLU A 70 9.99 -7.06 8.75
N SER A 71 9.52 -6.70 7.55
CA SER A 71 8.11 -6.36 7.36
C SER A 71 7.22 -7.60 7.39
N TYR A 72 6.11 -7.53 8.14
CA TYR A 72 5.10 -8.59 8.19
C TYR A 72 4.60 -9.01 6.78
N PHE A 73 4.54 -8.06 5.85
CA PHE A 73 4.16 -8.33 4.45
C PHE A 73 5.13 -9.23 3.70
N LYS A 74 6.44 -9.13 3.99
CA LYS A 74 7.43 -10.02 3.36
C LYS A 74 7.11 -11.47 3.70
N TYR A 75 6.73 -11.76 4.95
CA TYR A 75 6.34 -13.10 5.37
C TYR A 75 5.04 -13.56 4.70
N VAL A 76 3.97 -12.76 4.75
CA VAL A 76 2.67 -13.12 4.18
C VAL A 76 2.74 -13.42 2.67
N LEU A 77 3.49 -12.60 1.91
CA LEU A 77 3.62 -12.82 0.46
C LEU A 77 4.50 -14.03 0.10
N VAL A 78 5.44 -14.42 0.98
CA VAL A 78 6.23 -15.63 0.79
C VAL A 78 5.36 -16.87 1.02
N GLU A 79 4.53 -16.87 2.06
CA GLU A 79 3.61 -17.96 2.36
C GLU A 79 2.56 -18.20 1.25
N GLU A 80 1.98 -17.14 0.68
CA GLU A 80 1.00 -17.27 -0.41
C GLU A 80 1.59 -17.88 -1.70
N LYS A 81 2.88 -17.66 -1.98
CA LYS A 81 3.56 -18.24 -3.15
C LYS A 81 3.77 -19.73 -3.01
N GLU A 82 4.06 -20.22 -1.81
CA GLU A 82 4.29 -21.65 -1.56
C GLU A 82 2.99 -22.46 -1.71
N HIS A 83 1.85 -21.88 -1.37
CA HIS A 83 0.53 -22.52 -1.47
C HIS A 83 -0.04 -22.62 -2.91
N GLN A 84 0.47 -21.86 -3.88
CA GLN A 84 0.01 -21.95 -5.27
C GLN A 84 0.78 -23.02 -6.09
N THR A 85 1.83 -23.60 -5.51
CA THR A 85 2.71 -24.60 -6.16
C THR A 85 2.39 -26.07 -5.82
N THR A 86 1.32 -26.34 -5.07
CA THR A 86 0.88 -27.71 -4.71
C THR A 86 -0.51 -27.98 -5.26
#